data_AF-A0A2N5KQ46-F1
#
_entry.id   AF-A0A2N5KQ46-F1
#
_cell.length_a   1.000
_cell.length_b   1.000
_cell.length_c   1.000
_cell.angle_alpha   90.00
_cell.angle_beta   90.00
_cell.angle_gamma   90.00
#
_symmetry.space_group_name_H-M   'P 1'
#
loop_
_entity.id
_entity.type
_entity.pdbx_description
1 polymer ?
#
loop_
_entity_poly.entity_id
_entity_poly.type
_entity_poly.pdbx_seq_one_letter_code
_entity_poly.pdbx_strand_id
1 'polypeptide(L)'
;MTAPLNQSVTDSLPNLLGVSAESIPDELKTYRAWVLWKLARVGDRWTKHPYCVHTGRRASSTDSRTWGPFEEVFEAYEAGGYDGIGFVFSSGDPFCGVDLDAAVDPETGEVADWAARIVGGLDGYTELSPSGTGLHVIVKGKVPSGGNRRGPVEMYDQGRFFTMTGRPLGDA
;
A
#
# COMPACT_ATOMS: atom_id res chain seq x y z
N MET A 1 43.59 12.38 -17.97
CA MET A 1 42.95 11.76 -16.79
C MET A 1 41.59 12.40 -16.65
N THR A 2 40.58 11.78 -17.25
CA THR A 2 39.21 12.30 -17.26
C THR A 2 38.47 11.63 -16.11
N ALA A 3 37.99 12.41 -15.15
CA ALA A 3 37.14 11.90 -14.07
C ALA A 3 35.85 11.29 -14.67
N PRO A 4 35.33 10.18 -14.12
CA PRO A 4 34.07 9.63 -14.62
C PRO A 4 32.92 10.59 -14.33
N LEU A 5 32.01 10.70 -15.31
CA LEU A 5 30.75 11.43 -15.18
C LEU A 5 29.96 10.89 -13.99
N ASN A 6 29.59 11.79 -13.09
CA ASN A 6 28.63 11.55 -12.04
C ASN A 6 27.27 11.28 -12.71
N GLN A 7 26.79 10.03 -12.67
CA GLN A 7 25.43 9.72 -13.10
C GLN A 7 24.49 10.37 -12.08
N SER A 8 23.90 11.50 -12.48
CA SER A 8 22.76 12.08 -11.78
C SER A 8 21.65 11.05 -11.75
N VAL A 9 21.44 10.42 -10.59
CA VAL A 9 20.21 9.67 -10.30
C VAL A 9 19.07 10.65 -10.53
N THR A 10 18.25 10.41 -11.56
CA THR A 10 17.21 11.34 -11.97
C THR A 10 16.15 11.43 -10.87
N ASP A 11 15.95 12.65 -10.41
CA ASP A 11 15.10 13.08 -9.29
C ASP A 11 13.59 13.07 -9.64
N SER A 12 13.18 12.19 -10.56
CA SER A 12 11.82 12.13 -11.09
C SER A 12 10.84 11.52 -10.10
N LEU A 13 9.64 12.09 -10.02
CA LEU A 13 8.50 11.50 -9.31
C LEU A 13 8.32 10.05 -9.76
N PRO A 14 8.13 9.09 -8.83
CA PRO A 14 7.81 7.72 -9.19
C PRO A 14 6.54 7.68 -10.03
N ASN A 15 6.53 6.84 -11.06
CA ASN A 15 5.29 6.48 -11.72
C ASN A 15 4.48 5.61 -10.76
N LEU A 16 3.23 6.00 -10.49
CA LEU A 16 2.36 5.32 -9.53
C LEU A 16 1.16 4.73 -10.26
N LEU A 17 0.81 3.48 -9.92
CA LEU A 17 -0.42 2.87 -10.37
C LEU A 17 -1.63 3.62 -9.79
N GLY A 18 -2.61 3.91 -10.65
CA GLY A 18 -3.90 4.47 -10.23
C GLY A 18 -4.78 3.43 -9.54
N VAL A 19 -5.73 3.90 -8.74
CA VAL A 19 -6.64 3.05 -7.97
C VAL A 19 -7.76 2.47 -8.85
N SER A 20 -8.05 1.18 -8.71
CA SER A 20 -9.15 0.45 -9.38
C SER A 20 -10.16 -0.02 -8.32
N ALA A 21 -11.13 0.83 -7.98
CA ALA A 21 -12.06 0.62 -6.87
C ALA A 21 -12.90 -0.66 -7.00
N GLU A 22 -13.21 -1.07 -8.23
CA GLU A 22 -14.06 -2.22 -8.57
C GLU A 22 -13.44 -3.53 -8.11
N SER A 23 -12.11 -3.59 -8.08
CA SER A 23 -11.33 -4.78 -7.72
C SER A 23 -10.97 -4.84 -6.24
N ILE A 24 -11.26 -3.78 -5.47
CA ILE A 24 -11.12 -3.80 -4.01
C ILE A 24 -12.30 -4.61 -3.42
N PRO A 25 -12.05 -5.57 -2.51
CA PRO A 25 -13.10 -6.36 -1.89
C PRO A 25 -14.16 -5.50 -1.18
N ASP A 26 -15.44 -5.75 -1.47
CA ASP A 26 -16.54 -5.00 -0.87
C ASP A 26 -16.57 -5.10 0.66
N GLU A 27 -16.12 -6.22 1.23
CA GLU A 27 -16.00 -6.38 2.68
C GLU A 27 -15.09 -5.30 3.31
N LEU A 28 -13.95 -4.99 2.69
CA LEU A 28 -13.04 -3.94 3.19
C LEU A 28 -13.69 -2.55 3.10
N LYS A 29 -14.48 -2.30 2.05
CA LYS A 29 -15.17 -1.02 1.84
C LYS A 29 -16.18 -0.71 2.94
N THR A 30 -16.74 -1.75 3.60
CA THR A 30 -17.70 -1.57 4.71
C THR A 30 -17.10 -0.92 5.98
N TYR A 31 -15.78 -0.86 6.12
CA TYR A 31 -15.11 -0.32 7.32
C TYR A 31 -14.83 1.18 7.18
N ARG A 32 -14.98 1.93 8.28
CA ARG A 32 -14.55 3.34 8.36
C ARG A 32 -13.06 3.45 8.72
N ALA A 33 -12.23 2.81 7.92
CA ALA A 33 -10.78 2.67 8.13
C ALA A 33 -9.95 3.19 6.95
N TRP A 34 -10.54 4.03 6.10
CA TRP A 34 -9.91 4.52 4.89
C TRP A 34 -9.26 5.89 5.09
N VAL A 35 -8.14 6.10 4.40
CA VAL A 35 -7.39 7.37 4.37
C VAL A 35 -6.98 7.69 2.94
N LEU A 36 -6.79 8.96 2.64
CA LEU A 36 -6.07 9.40 1.44
C LEU A 36 -4.56 9.28 1.71
N TRP A 37 -3.71 9.34 0.68
CA TRP A 37 -2.28 9.57 0.90
C TRP A 37 -1.64 10.43 -0.17
N LYS A 38 -0.49 11.02 0.20
CA LYS A 38 0.41 11.73 -0.72
C LYS A 38 1.82 11.19 -0.64
N LEU A 39 2.53 11.24 -1.76
CA LEU A 39 3.95 11.05 -1.79
C LEU A 39 4.66 12.31 -1.27
N ALA A 40 5.58 12.13 -0.36
CA ALA A 40 6.36 13.20 0.24
C ALA A 40 7.82 12.79 0.34
N ARG A 41 8.72 13.75 0.08
CA ARG A 41 10.15 13.53 0.19
C ARG A 41 10.63 13.75 1.63
N VAL A 42 11.27 12.73 2.20
CA VAL A 42 11.89 12.78 3.53
C VAL A 42 13.36 12.41 3.37
N GLY A 43 14.22 13.42 3.34
CA GLY A 43 15.61 13.27 2.91
C GLY A 43 15.67 12.79 1.46
N ASP A 44 16.40 11.70 1.22
CA ASP A 44 16.55 11.11 -0.12
C ASP A 44 15.52 10.02 -0.43
N ARG A 45 14.49 9.85 0.42
CA ARG A 45 13.47 8.80 0.26
C ARG A 45 12.11 9.40 -0.01
N TRP A 46 11.40 8.80 -0.95
CA TRP A 46 9.96 9.00 -1.11
C TRP A 46 9.22 8.21 -0.04
N THR A 47 8.28 8.86 0.63
CA THR A 47 7.45 8.28 1.68
C THR A 47 5.99 8.55 1.40
N LYS A 48 5.12 7.60 1.76
CA LYS A 48 3.68 7.73 1.60
C LYS A 48 3.08 8.22 2.89
N HIS A 49 2.36 9.33 2.82
CA HIS A 49 1.87 10.06 3.97
C HIS A 49 0.34 10.03 3.97
N PRO A 50 -0.33 9.41 4.97
CA PRO A 50 -1.79 9.36 5.01
C PRO A 50 -2.43 10.71 5.40
N TYR A 51 -3.62 10.98 4.87
CA TYR A 51 -4.41 12.20 5.07
C TYR A 51 -5.86 11.84 5.40
N CYS A 52 -6.43 12.60 6.33
CA CYS A 52 -7.82 12.50 6.75
C CYS A 52 -8.71 13.21 5.73
N VAL A 53 -9.66 12.47 5.13
CA VAL A 53 -10.59 13.00 4.12
C VAL A 53 -11.38 14.21 4.63
N HIS A 54 -11.84 14.17 5.89
CA HIS A 54 -12.68 15.24 6.43
C HIS A 54 -11.93 16.55 6.72
N THR A 55 -10.61 16.52 6.88
CA THR A 55 -9.83 17.69 7.32
C THR A 55 -8.74 18.12 6.33
N GLY A 56 -8.36 17.26 5.39
CA GLY A 56 -7.20 17.45 4.51
C GLY A 56 -5.85 17.48 5.26
N ARG A 57 -5.81 17.14 6.55
CA ARG A 57 -4.60 17.09 7.38
C ARG A 57 -4.07 15.66 7.46
N ARG A 58 -2.84 15.49 7.98
CA ARG A 58 -2.23 14.17 8.20
C ARG A 58 -3.16 13.29 9.05
N ALA A 59 -3.40 12.07 8.61
CA ALA A 59 -4.06 11.04 9.40
C ALA A 59 -3.04 10.26 10.24
N SER A 60 -3.50 9.73 11.37
CA SER A 60 -2.72 8.84 12.24
C SER A 60 -3.09 7.39 11.94
N SER A 61 -2.15 6.46 11.94
CA SER A 61 -2.46 5.02 11.81
C SER A 61 -3.01 4.39 13.10
N THR A 62 -3.16 5.17 14.18
CA THR A 62 -3.65 4.70 15.48
C THR A 62 -4.80 5.53 16.05
N ASP A 63 -5.28 6.55 15.32
CA ASP A 63 -6.43 7.37 15.74
C ASP A 63 -7.55 7.30 14.71
N SER A 64 -8.59 6.50 15.03
CA SER A 64 -9.73 6.24 14.15
C SER A 64 -10.56 7.46 13.81
N ARG A 65 -10.45 8.54 14.57
CA ARG A 65 -11.11 9.83 14.27
C ARG A 65 -10.52 10.51 13.04
N THR A 66 -9.35 10.06 12.59
CA THR A 66 -8.66 10.59 11.41
C THR A 66 -8.91 9.76 10.14
N TRP A 67 -9.73 8.71 10.23
CA TRP A 67 -10.10 7.83 9.10
C TRP A 67 -11.52 8.16 8.63
N GLY A 68 -11.88 7.69 7.43
CA GLY A 68 -13.18 7.89 6.80
C GLY A 68 -13.77 6.61 6.22
N PRO A 69 -15.01 6.68 5.72
CA PRO A 69 -15.61 5.62 4.90
C PRO A 69 -14.93 5.57 3.52
N PHE A 70 -15.07 4.44 2.84
CA PHE A 70 -14.45 4.20 1.53
C PHE A 70 -14.91 5.22 0.49
N GLU A 71 -16.22 5.46 0.41
CA GLU A 71 -16.85 6.27 -0.64
C GLU A 71 -16.32 7.72 -0.59
N GLU A 72 -16.31 8.35 0.59
CA GLU A 72 -15.79 9.71 0.75
C GLU A 72 -14.30 9.81 0.38
N VAL A 73 -13.50 8.81 0.78
CA VAL A 73 -12.07 8.77 0.48
C VAL A 73 -11.82 8.58 -1.02
N PHE A 74 -12.58 7.70 -1.68
CA PHE A 74 -12.44 7.45 -3.11
C PHE A 74 -12.92 8.65 -3.95
N GLU A 75 -14.06 9.25 -3.61
CA GLU A 75 -14.54 10.49 -4.25
C GLU A 75 -13.51 11.62 -4.14
N ALA A 76 -12.88 11.79 -2.96
CA ALA A 76 -11.84 12.78 -2.77
C ALA A 76 -10.54 12.48 -3.54
N TYR A 77 -10.23 11.20 -3.75
CA TYR A 77 -9.11 10.79 -4.60
C TYR A 77 -9.39 11.11 -6.08
N GLU A 78 -10.59 10.76 -6.58
CA GLU A 78 -11.03 11.02 -7.96
C GLU A 78 -11.12 12.52 -8.27
N ALA A 79 -11.51 13.34 -7.28
CA ALA A 79 -11.46 14.80 -7.39
C ALA A 79 -10.03 15.36 -7.55
N GLY A 80 -9.01 14.52 -7.31
CA GLY A 80 -7.61 14.83 -7.51
C GLY A 80 -6.93 15.49 -6.31
N GLY A 81 -5.62 15.69 -6.47
CA GLY A 81 -4.79 16.33 -5.44
C GLY A 81 -4.33 15.39 -4.33
N TYR A 82 -4.49 14.07 -4.49
CA TYR A 82 -3.90 12.99 -3.68
C TYR A 82 -3.33 11.91 -4.60
N ASP A 83 -2.36 11.13 -4.13
CA ASP A 83 -1.67 10.12 -4.94
C ASP A 83 -2.32 8.73 -4.84
N GLY A 84 -3.25 8.54 -3.89
CA GLY A 84 -4.05 7.32 -3.77
C GLY A 84 -4.83 7.24 -2.47
N ILE A 85 -5.38 6.05 -2.22
CA ILE A 85 -6.12 5.71 -1.00
C ILE A 85 -5.37 4.63 -0.20
N GLY A 86 -5.72 4.47 1.06
CA GLY A 86 -5.14 3.47 1.93
C GLY A 86 -6.12 2.96 2.99
N PHE A 87 -5.86 1.75 3.49
CA PHE A 87 -6.63 1.09 4.52
C PHE A 87 -5.79 0.97 5.79
N VAL A 88 -6.34 1.37 6.94
CA VAL A 88 -5.67 1.30 8.23
C VAL A 88 -6.07 0.03 8.96
N PHE A 89 -5.08 -0.81 9.29
CA PHE A 89 -5.29 -2.00 10.11
C PHE A 89 -5.40 -1.61 11.58
N SER A 90 -6.33 -2.23 12.30
CA SER A 90 -6.63 -1.96 13.69
C SER A 90 -7.08 -3.20 14.46
N SER A 91 -7.09 -3.09 15.78
CA SER A 91 -7.66 -4.13 16.64
C SER A 91 -9.18 -4.31 16.49
N GLY A 92 -9.86 -3.36 15.83
CA GLY A 92 -11.31 -3.38 15.61
C GLY A 92 -11.75 -4.13 14.35
N ASP A 93 -10.81 -4.55 13.50
CA ASP A 93 -11.09 -5.30 12.27
C ASP A 93 -10.39 -6.68 12.29
N PRO A 94 -10.87 -7.64 11.48
CA PRO A 94 -10.30 -8.99 11.46
C PRO A 94 -9.08 -9.11 10.54
N PHE A 95 -8.57 -8.03 9.95
CA PHE A 95 -7.62 -8.10 8.86
C PHE A 95 -6.17 -8.04 9.32
N CYS A 96 -5.32 -8.67 8.50
CA CYS A 96 -3.87 -8.55 8.55
C CYS A 96 -3.38 -8.29 7.12
N GLY A 97 -2.59 -7.22 6.95
CA GLY A 97 -1.86 -6.94 5.72
C GLY A 97 -0.48 -7.56 5.76
N VAL A 98 -0.07 -8.19 4.66
CA VAL A 98 1.27 -8.71 4.42
C VAL A 98 1.87 -7.94 3.25
N ASP A 99 2.97 -7.24 3.50
CA ASP A 99 3.69 -6.44 2.50
C ASP A 99 4.91 -7.23 2.00
N LEU A 100 4.99 -7.40 0.69
CA LEU A 100 6.05 -8.13 -0.01
C LEU A 100 6.81 -7.14 -0.90
N ASP A 101 7.93 -6.64 -0.39
CA ASP A 101 8.78 -5.66 -1.09
C ASP A 101 9.55 -6.31 -2.25
N ALA A 102 9.63 -5.62 -3.39
CA ALA A 102 10.37 -6.06 -4.59
C ALA A 102 10.03 -7.49 -5.03
N ALA A 103 8.74 -7.84 -4.95
CA ALA A 103 8.18 -9.14 -5.27
C ALA A 103 7.89 -9.35 -6.75
N VAL A 104 7.82 -8.27 -7.54
CA VAL A 104 7.51 -8.29 -8.98
C VAL A 104 8.65 -7.65 -9.76
N ASP A 105 9.11 -8.34 -10.79
CA ASP A 105 10.11 -7.82 -11.71
C ASP A 105 9.49 -6.68 -12.57
N PRO A 106 10.05 -5.46 -12.55
CA PRO A 106 9.49 -4.33 -13.27
C PRO A 106 9.63 -4.41 -14.80
N GLU A 107 10.52 -5.25 -15.32
CA GLU A 107 10.74 -5.42 -16.76
C GLU A 107 9.84 -6.52 -17.34
N THR A 108 9.66 -7.62 -16.60
CA THR A 108 8.92 -8.79 -17.08
C THR A 108 7.52 -8.93 -16.50
N GLY A 109 7.23 -8.28 -15.37
CA GLY A 109 5.99 -8.47 -14.60
C GLY A 109 5.95 -9.80 -13.85
N GLU A 110 7.02 -10.59 -13.85
CA GLU A 110 7.06 -11.89 -13.19
C GLU A 110 7.10 -11.74 -11.67
N VAL A 111 6.26 -12.51 -10.98
CA VAL A 111 6.26 -12.60 -9.52
C VAL A 111 7.36 -13.55 -9.07
N ALA A 112 8.22 -13.11 -8.16
CA ALA A 112 9.30 -13.92 -7.62
C ALA A 112 8.76 -15.18 -6.90
N ASP A 113 9.43 -16.32 -7.07
CA ASP A 113 9.05 -17.62 -6.50
C ASP A 113 8.72 -17.58 -5.00
N TRP A 114 9.49 -16.81 -4.22
CA TRP A 114 9.29 -16.69 -2.79
C TRP A 114 7.99 -15.96 -2.46
N ALA A 115 7.63 -14.94 -3.24
CA ALA A 115 6.40 -14.19 -3.08
C ALA A 115 5.19 -15.01 -3.54
N ALA A 116 5.31 -15.70 -4.68
CA ALA A 116 4.27 -16.60 -5.19
C ALA A 116 3.91 -17.70 -4.18
N ARG A 117 4.90 -18.28 -3.48
CA ARG A 117 4.67 -19.26 -2.40
C ARG A 117 3.89 -18.66 -1.22
N ILE A 118 4.15 -17.41 -0.85
CA ILE A 118 3.44 -16.73 0.25
C ILE A 118 2.00 -16.41 -0.18
N VAL A 119 1.82 -15.82 -1.36
CA VAL A 119 0.49 -15.51 -1.93
C VAL A 119 -0.37 -16.77 -1.98
N GLY A 120 0.15 -17.86 -2.57
CA GLY A 120 -0.56 -19.12 -2.68
C GLY A 120 -0.80 -19.83 -1.34
N GLY A 121 -0.01 -19.53 -0.31
CA GLY A 121 -0.19 -20.10 1.04
C GLY A 121 -1.19 -19.33 1.91
N LEU A 122 -1.40 -18.04 1.63
CA LEU A 122 -2.29 -17.16 2.38
C LEU A 122 -3.73 -17.12 1.82
N ASP A 123 -3.88 -17.34 0.51
CA ASP A 123 -5.18 -17.34 -0.19
C ASP A 123 -6.05 -16.11 0.15
N GLY A 124 -5.39 -14.95 0.24
CA GLY A 124 -5.99 -13.65 0.55
C GLY A 124 -6.16 -12.77 -0.68
N TYR A 125 -6.90 -11.67 -0.50
CA TYR A 125 -6.94 -10.62 -1.51
C TYR A 125 -5.53 -10.09 -1.75
N THR A 126 -5.08 -10.08 -3.01
CA THR A 126 -3.72 -9.70 -3.38
C THR A 126 -3.75 -8.63 -4.46
N GLU A 127 -2.97 -7.57 -4.28
CA GLU A 127 -2.82 -6.48 -5.23
C GLU A 127 -1.36 -6.04 -5.39
N LEU A 128 -1.06 -5.42 -6.54
CA LEU A 128 0.19 -4.69 -6.76
C LEU A 128 0.25 -3.46 -5.85
N SER A 129 1.42 -3.20 -5.27
CA SER A 129 1.66 -1.95 -4.56
C SER A 129 1.69 -0.76 -5.54
N PRO A 130 1.62 0.51 -5.09
CA PRO A 130 1.58 1.65 -6.00
C PRO A 130 2.77 1.75 -6.97
N SER A 131 3.94 1.19 -6.63
CA SER A 131 5.09 1.17 -7.54
C SER A 131 5.01 0.09 -8.62
N GLY A 132 4.07 -0.84 -8.53
CA GLY A 132 3.97 -2.01 -9.40
C GLY A 132 5.00 -3.12 -9.12
N THR A 133 5.94 -2.89 -8.19
CA THR A 133 7.05 -3.82 -7.92
C THR A 133 6.89 -4.63 -6.63
N GLY A 134 5.96 -4.26 -5.77
CA GLY A 134 5.62 -4.98 -4.54
C GLY A 134 4.22 -5.56 -4.59
N LEU A 135 3.89 -6.40 -3.61
CA LEU A 135 2.55 -6.96 -3.44
C LEU A 135 2.05 -6.69 -2.03
N HIS A 136 0.77 -6.35 -1.92
CA HIS A 136 0.05 -6.43 -0.66
C HIS A 136 -0.88 -7.64 -0.69
N VAL A 137 -0.85 -8.44 0.37
CA VAL A 137 -1.81 -9.52 0.61
C VAL A 137 -2.62 -9.18 1.85
N ILE A 138 -3.95 -9.18 1.74
CA ILE A 138 -4.87 -8.96 2.86
C ILE A 138 -5.61 -10.25 3.15
N VAL A 139 -5.48 -10.72 4.39
CA VAL A 139 -6.12 -11.91 4.92
C VAL A 139 -6.90 -11.59 6.20
N LYS A 140 -7.79 -12.50 6.59
CA LYS A 140 -8.37 -12.49 7.95
C LYS A 140 -7.43 -13.23 8.89
N GLY A 141 -7.00 -12.57 9.95
CA GLY A 141 -6.05 -13.13 10.89
C GLY A 141 -5.38 -12.08 11.77
N LYS A 142 -4.51 -12.55 12.66
CA LYS A 142 -3.70 -11.72 13.53
C LYS A 142 -2.24 -12.12 13.42
N VAL A 143 -1.35 -11.15 13.64
CA VAL A 143 0.10 -11.37 13.53
C VAL A 143 0.51 -12.33 14.66
N PRO A 144 1.20 -13.43 14.36
CA PRO A 144 1.64 -14.37 15.39
C PRO A 144 2.70 -13.75 16.30
N SER A 145 2.82 -14.27 17.52
CA SER A 145 3.95 -13.94 18.40
C SER A 145 5.27 -14.35 17.75
N GLY A 146 6.31 -13.52 17.89
CA GLY A 146 7.65 -13.82 17.34
C GLY A 146 8.20 -12.76 16.37
N GLY A 147 7.42 -11.70 16.12
CA GLY A 147 7.82 -10.58 15.29
C GLY A 147 7.01 -10.50 14.01
N ASN A 148 7.05 -9.33 13.38
CA ASN A 148 6.19 -8.99 12.25
C ASN A 148 6.98 -8.70 10.96
N ARG A 149 8.30 -8.95 10.97
CA ARG A 149 9.18 -8.72 9.81
C ARG A 149 10.23 -9.81 9.68
N ARG A 150 10.44 -10.27 8.45
CA ARG A 150 11.57 -11.12 8.07
C ARG A 150 12.01 -10.80 6.64
N GLY A 151 13.16 -10.14 6.49
CA GLY A 151 13.67 -9.75 5.18
C GLY A 151 12.70 -8.80 4.45
N PRO A 152 12.27 -9.12 3.22
CA PRO A 152 11.33 -8.32 2.42
C PRO A 152 9.86 -8.55 2.78
N VAL A 153 9.58 -9.35 3.82
CA VAL A 153 8.21 -9.67 4.25
C VAL A 153 7.90 -8.93 5.55
N GLU A 154 6.83 -8.15 5.55
CA GLU A 154 6.27 -7.50 6.74
C GLU A 154 4.79 -7.86 6.92
N MET A 155 4.32 -7.91 8.17
CA MET A 155 2.93 -8.20 8.51
C MET A 155 2.40 -7.17 9.52
N TYR A 156 1.16 -6.75 9.35
CA TYR A 156 0.50 -5.79 10.24
C TYR A 156 -0.98 -6.08 10.35
N ASP A 157 -1.45 -6.28 11.58
CA ASP A 157 -2.87 -6.39 11.93
C ASP A 157 -3.37 -5.19 12.74
N GLN A 158 -2.49 -4.20 13.00
CA GLN A 158 -2.81 -2.94 13.67
C GLN A 158 -1.72 -1.88 13.46
N GLY A 159 -2.08 -0.61 13.64
CA GLY A 159 -1.14 0.50 13.81
C GLY A 159 -0.38 0.91 12.55
N ARG A 160 -0.73 0.33 11.40
CA ARG A 160 -0.17 0.61 10.09
C ARG A 160 -1.30 0.78 9.08
N PHE A 161 -1.06 1.60 8.07
CA PHE A 161 -1.92 1.64 6.90
C PHE A 161 -1.18 1.05 5.72
N PHE A 162 -1.89 0.36 4.84
CA PHE A 162 -1.38 0.00 3.51
C PHE A 162 -2.02 0.92 2.48
N THR A 163 -1.26 1.29 1.46
CA THR A 163 -1.86 1.92 0.28
C THR A 163 -2.60 0.87 -0.51
N MET A 164 -3.79 1.19 -0.98
CA MET A 164 -4.64 0.27 -1.73
C MET A 164 -4.69 0.70 -3.19
N THR A 165 -4.40 -0.21 -4.10
CA THR A 165 -4.44 0.06 -5.54
C THR A 165 -5.62 -0.58 -6.23
N GLY A 166 -6.20 -1.67 -5.70
CA GLY A 166 -7.19 -2.42 -6.46
C GLY A 166 -6.62 -3.14 -7.69
N ARG A 167 -5.30 -3.24 -7.86
CA ARG A 167 -4.69 -3.81 -9.07
C ARG A 167 -4.33 -5.28 -8.83
N PRO A 168 -5.15 -6.26 -9.26
CA PRO A 168 -4.85 -7.67 -9.03
C PRO A 168 -3.63 -8.14 -9.86
N LEU A 169 -3.08 -9.29 -9.47
CA LEU A 169 -2.06 -9.98 -10.26
C LEU A 169 -2.64 -10.39 -11.63
N GLY A 170 -2.00 -9.94 -12.72
CA GLY A 170 -2.42 -10.24 -14.10
C GLY A 170 -2.99 -9.05 -14.89
N ASP A 171 -3.18 -7.89 -14.25
CA ASP A 171 -3.64 -6.64 -14.89
C ASP A 171 -2.48 -5.68 -15.28
N ALA A 172 -1.26 -6.22 -15.42
CA ALA A 172 -0.05 -5.48 -15.81
C ALA A 172 0.28 -5.66 -17.30
#